data_AF-A0A350NXX9-F1
#
_entry.id   AF-A0A350NXX9-F1
#
_cell.length_a   1.000
_cell.length_b   1.000
_cell.length_c   1.000
_cell.angle_alpha   90.00
_cell.angle_beta   90.00
_cell.angle_gamma   90.00
#
_symmetry.space_group_name_H-M   'P 1'
#
loop_
_entity.id
_entity.type
_entity.pdbx_description
1 polymer ?
#
loop_
_entity_poly.entity_id
_entity_poly.type
_entity_poly.pdbx_seq_one_letter_code
_entity_poly.pdbx_strand_id
1 'polypeptide(L)'
;MNLKKTIALSLLFILLVGSIWNLIAHPSAVCWFANSLCVLVTGLSVAVSERRGMDVSFFTILVFALCVVSLAIAWGQWFVLGTGAAEAMIVPLGSACIWLFRPFSMKNSSGNS
;
A
#
# COMPACT_ATOMS: atom_id res chain seq x y z
N MET A 1 19.70 0.82 -8.64
CA MET A 1 18.39 0.80 -7.96
C MET A 1 18.67 0.69 -6.46
N ASN A 2 18.09 1.56 -5.62
CA ASN A 2 18.33 1.55 -4.17
C ASN A 2 17.89 0.23 -3.53
N LEU A 3 18.75 -0.44 -2.77
CA LEU A 3 18.45 -1.74 -2.11
C LEU A 3 17.15 -1.69 -1.30
N LYS A 4 16.95 -0.60 -0.55
CA LYS A 4 15.73 -0.35 0.24
C LYS A 4 14.45 -0.26 -0.60
N LYS A 5 14.54 0.36 -1.79
CA LYS A 5 13.42 0.45 -2.74
C LYS A 5 13.09 -0.91 -3.34
N THR A 6 14.11 -1.69 -3.68
CA THR A 6 13.91 -3.07 -4.17
C THR A 6 13.21 -3.91 -3.11
N ILE A 7 13.64 -3.85 -1.84
CA ILE A 7 12.99 -4.57 -0.74
C ILE A 7 11.53 -4.13 -0.57
N ALA A 8 11.26 -2.83 -0.56
CA ALA A 8 9.90 -2.30 -0.45
C ALA A 8 8.99 -2.79 -1.59
N LEU A 9 9.46 -2.74 -2.84
CA LEU A 9 8.72 -3.22 -4.00
C LEU A 9 8.51 -4.74 -3.97
N SER A 10 9.52 -5.52 -3.54
CA SER A 10 9.37 -6.97 -3.38
C SER A 10 8.34 -7.33 -2.31
N LEU A 11 8.33 -6.63 -1.17
CA LEU A 11 7.31 -6.83 -0.13
C LEU A 11 5.91 -6.49 -0.63
N LEU A 12 5.75 -5.35 -1.32
CA LEU A 12 4.48 -4.97 -1.94
C LEU A 12 4.05 -5.99 -3.00
N PHE A 13 4.99 -6.55 -3.76
CA PHE A 13 4.67 -7.59 -4.74
C PHE A 13 4.15 -8.86 -4.07
N ILE A 14 4.75 -9.31 -2.97
CA ILE A 14 4.27 -10.45 -2.18
C ILE A 14 2.85 -10.19 -1.65
N LEU A 15 2.61 -9.00 -1.09
CA LEU A 15 1.28 -8.60 -0.61
C LEU A 15 0.24 -8.55 -1.74
N LEU A 16 0.64 -8.11 -2.93
CA LEU A 16 -0.23 -8.04 -4.10
C LEU A 16 -0.63 -9.43 -4.57
N VAL A 17 0.35 -10.33 -4.76
CA VAL A 17 0.11 -11.72 -5.16
C VAL A 17 -0.75 -12.44 -4.11
N GLY A 18 -0.44 -12.26 -2.82
CA GLY A 18 -1.24 -12.83 -1.73
C GLY A 18 -2.68 -12.33 -1.73
N SER A 19 -2.90 -11.04 -2.01
CA SER A 19 -4.26 -10.47 -2.09
C SER A 19 -5.03 -11.01 -3.29
N ILE A 20 -4.39 -11.11 -4.47
CA ILE A 20 -5.03 -11.66 -5.67
C ILE A 20 -5.35 -13.14 -5.48
N TRP A 21 -4.43 -13.92 -4.90
CA TRP A 21 -4.64 -15.33 -4.61
C TRP A 21 -5.84 -15.54 -3.68
N ASN A 22 -5.91 -14.78 -2.58
CA ASN A 22 -7.04 -14.86 -1.66
C ASN A 22 -8.36 -14.38 -2.29
N LEU A 23 -8.31 -13.41 -3.19
CA LEU A 23 -9.50 -12.99 -3.94
C LEU A 23 -10.02 -14.11 -4.85
N ILE A 24 -9.13 -14.88 -5.49
CA ILE A 24 -9.51 -16.03 -6.32
C ILE A 24 -10.07 -17.17 -5.45
N ALA A 25 -9.45 -17.44 -4.30
CA ALA A 25 -9.88 -18.50 -3.39
C ALA A 25 -11.19 -18.17 -2.66
N HIS A 26 -11.41 -16.89 -2.36
CA HIS A 26 -12.57 -16.39 -1.61
C HIS A 26 -13.20 -15.17 -2.32
N PRO A 27 -13.91 -15.38 -3.44
CA PRO A 27 -14.44 -14.29 -4.26
C PRO A 27 -15.52 -13.46 -3.56
N SER A 28 -16.17 -14.00 -2.52
CA SER A 28 -17.11 -13.27 -1.67
C SER A 28 -16.43 -12.22 -0.78
N ALA A 29 -15.12 -12.34 -0.56
CA ALA A 29 -14.35 -11.47 0.32
C ALA A 29 -13.78 -10.28 -0.45
N VAL A 30 -14.63 -9.27 -0.71
CA VAL A 30 -14.31 -8.06 -1.49
C VAL A 30 -13.15 -7.26 -0.87
N CYS A 31 -12.83 -7.47 0.41
CA CYS A 31 -11.66 -6.88 1.06
C CYS A 31 -10.35 -7.21 0.35
N TRP A 32 -10.22 -8.39 -0.26
CA TRP A 32 -9.01 -8.76 -0.99
C TRP A 32 -8.82 -7.96 -2.28
N PHE A 33 -9.92 -7.58 -2.93
CA PHE A 33 -9.87 -6.68 -4.09
C PHE A 33 -9.44 -5.26 -3.68
N ALA A 34 -10.01 -4.73 -2.60
CA ALA A 34 -9.60 -3.44 -2.05
C ALA A 34 -8.11 -3.44 -1.66
N ASN A 35 -7.65 -4.54 -1.05
CA ASN A 35 -6.25 -4.75 -0.68
C ASN A 35 -5.33 -4.75 -1.90
N SER A 36 -5.70 -5.46 -2.98
CA SER A 36 -4.93 -5.44 -4.22
C SER A 36 -4.77 -4.04 -4.81
N LEU A 37 -5.85 -3.23 -4.83
CA LEU A 37 -5.78 -1.84 -5.29
C LEU A 37 -4.89 -0.97 -4.39
N CYS A 38 -5.04 -1.09 -3.07
CA CYS A 38 -4.22 -0.40 -2.09
C CYS A 38 -2.73 -0.69 -2.30
N VAL A 39 -2.36 -1.96 -2.43
CA VAL A 39 -0.98 -2.39 -2.63
C VAL A 39 -0.44 -1.92 -3.98
N LEU A 40 -1.25 -2.02 -5.04
CA LEU A 40 -0.85 -1.61 -6.39
C LEU A 40 -0.53 -0.11 -6.43
N VAL A 41 -1.41 0.73 -5.89
CA VAL A 41 -1.19 2.18 -5.86
C VAL A 41 0.01 2.53 -4.99
N THR A 42 0.19 1.84 -3.86
CA THR A 42 1.39 2.01 -3.00
C THR A 42 2.66 1.64 -3.76
N GLY A 43 2.65 0.51 -4.49
CA GLY A 43 3.78 0.05 -5.30
C GLY A 43 4.14 1.01 -6.42
N LEU A 44 3.14 1.52 -7.15
CA LEU A 44 3.34 2.54 -8.18
C LEU A 44 3.92 3.83 -7.58
N SER A 45 3.41 4.24 -6.42
CA SER A 45 3.89 5.43 -5.73
C SER A 45 5.37 5.28 -5.30
N VAL A 46 5.77 4.10 -4.80
CA VAL A 46 7.17 3.78 -4.48
C VAL A 46 8.04 3.67 -5.73
N ALA A 47 7.51 3.12 -6.83
CA ALA A 47 8.24 2.98 -8.08
C ALA A 47 8.58 4.35 -8.69
N VAL A 48 7.64 5.30 -8.61
CA VAL A 48 7.77 6.66 -9.18
C VAL A 48 8.44 7.65 -8.22
N SER A 49 8.68 7.26 -6.95
CA SER A 49 9.17 8.16 -5.90
C SER A 49 10.50 8.87 -6.13
N GLU A 50 11.32 8.37 -7.07
CA GLU A 50 12.63 8.95 -7.40
C GLU A 50 12.56 9.95 -8.56
N ARG A 51 11.40 10.14 -9.20
CA ARG A 51 11.25 11.13 -10.28
C ARG A 51 11.24 12.55 -9.71
N ARG A 52 12.08 13.43 -10.27
CA ARG A 52 12.06 14.88 -9.96
C ARG A 52 10.67 15.44 -10.26
N GLY A 53 10.12 16.20 -9.32
CA GLY A 53 8.80 16.85 -9.47
C GLY A 53 7.61 16.06 -8.93
N MET A 54 7.84 14.93 -8.25
CA MET A 54 6.74 14.20 -7.62
C MET A 54 6.18 14.97 -6.42
N ASP A 55 4.86 15.20 -6.42
CA ASP A 55 4.14 15.73 -5.27
C ASP A 55 3.96 14.65 -4.21
N VAL A 56 4.90 14.64 -3.26
CA VAL A 56 4.94 13.63 -2.20
C VAL A 56 3.71 13.73 -1.28
N SER A 57 3.15 14.93 -1.11
CA SER A 57 1.96 15.15 -0.28
C SER A 57 0.73 14.52 -0.93
N PHE A 58 0.54 14.74 -2.23
CA PHE A 58 -0.53 14.11 -3.00
C PHE A 58 -0.49 12.58 -2.91
N PHE A 59 0.66 11.97 -3.21
CA PHE A 59 0.79 10.50 -3.13
C PHE A 59 0.61 9.98 -1.70
N THR A 60 1.00 10.76 -0.69
CA THR A 60 0.77 10.39 0.70
C THR A 60 -0.71 10.34 1.03
N ILE A 61 -1.47 11.38 0.67
CA ILE A 61 -2.92 11.40 0.85
C ILE A 61 -3.56 10.24 0.10
N LEU A 62 -3.16 10.02 -1.16
CA LEU A 62 -3.69 8.96 -2.00
C LEU A 62 -3.48 7.56 -1.39
N VAL A 63 -2.24 7.25 -0.98
CA VAL A 63 -1.91 5.96 -0.37
C VAL A 63 -2.65 5.77 0.95
N PHE A 64 -2.65 6.78 1.82
CA PHE A 64 -3.34 6.68 3.11
C PHE A 64 -4.85 6.54 2.98
N ALA A 65 -5.48 7.31 2.08
CA ALA A 65 -6.91 7.19 1.82
C ALA A 65 -7.27 5.76 1.38
N LEU A 66 -6.50 5.18 0.46
CA LEU A 66 -6.70 3.79 0.02
C LEU A 66 -6.44 2.78 1.14
N CYS A 67 -5.40 2.98 1.96
CA CYS A 67 -5.12 2.10 3.10
C CYS A 67 -6.27 2.12 4.12
N VAL A 68 -6.77 3.32 4.47
CA VAL A 68 -7.88 3.48 5.43
C VAL A 68 -9.17 2.87 4.89
N VAL A 69 -9.52 3.15 3.63
CA VAL A 69 -10.71 2.57 2.99
C VAL A 69 -10.60 1.04 2.93
N SER A 70 -9.45 0.51 2.52
CA SER A 70 -9.23 -0.93 2.45
C SER A 70 -9.28 -1.59 3.82
N LEU A 71 -8.72 -0.95 4.86
CA LEU A 71 -8.80 -1.40 6.24
C LEU A 71 -10.25 -1.41 6.75
N ALA A 72 -11.04 -0.37 6.46
CA ALA A 72 -12.44 -0.30 6.82
C ALA A 72 -13.27 -1.41 6.15
N ILE A 73 -13.00 -1.70 4.86
CA ILE A 73 -13.65 -2.80 4.14
C ILE A 73 -13.26 -4.16 4.74
N ALA A 74 -11.97 -4.39 5.01
CA ALA A 74 -11.49 -5.62 5.65
C ALA A 74 -12.11 -5.82 7.03
N TRP A 75 -12.18 -4.75 7.83
CA TRP A 75 -12.86 -4.75 9.12
C TRP A 75 -14.35 -5.08 9.00
N GLY A 76 -15.08 -4.41 8.11
CA GLY A 76 -16.49 -4.66 7.90
C GLY A 76 -16.77 -6.08 7.42
N GLN A 77 -15.98 -6.58 6.48
CA GLN A 77 -16.12 -7.93 5.94
C GLN A 77 -15.84 -9.02 6.98
N TRP A 78 -14.83 -8.83 7.83
CA TRP A 78 -14.52 -9.80 8.89
C TRP A 78 -15.48 -9.69 10.08
N PHE A 79 -15.61 -8.50 10.66
CA PHE A 79 -16.31 -8.32 11.94
C PHE A 79 -17.84 -8.21 11.80
N VAL A 80 -18.33 -7.59 10.72
CA VAL A 80 -19.76 -7.33 10.53
C VAL A 80 -20.42 -8.42 9.69
N LEU A 81 -19.79 -8.81 8.58
CA LEU A 81 -20.37 -9.75 7.62
C LEU A 81 -19.94 -11.20 7.83
N GLY A 82 -18.83 -11.45 8.54
CA GLY A 82 -18.28 -12.80 8.74
C GLY A 82 -17.79 -13.48 7.45
N THR A 83 -17.70 -12.74 6.33
CA THR A 83 -17.28 -13.25 5.02
C THR A 83 -15.80 -13.00 4.72
N GLY A 84 -15.16 -12.11 5.47
CA GLY A 84 -13.74 -11.77 5.34
C GLY A 84 -12.89 -12.42 6.43
N ALA A 85 -11.58 -12.29 6.28
CA ALA A 85 -10.60 -12.82 7.22
C ALA A 85 -9.87 -11.68 7.96
N ALA A 86 -9.54 -11.89 9.24
CA ALA A 86 -8.92 -10.85 10.08
C ALA A 86 -7.55 -10.42 9.52
N GLU A 87 -6.80 -11.38 8.99
CA GLU A 87 -5.48 -11.17 8.40
C GLU A 87 -5.52 -10.25 7.17
N ALA A 88 -6.67 -10.07 6.54
CA ALA A 88 -6.82 -9.13 5.43
C ALA A 88 -6.49 -7.69 5.85
N MET A 89 -6.60 -7.35 7.14
CA MET A 89 -6.21 -6.03 7.67
C MET A 89 -4.70 -5.79 7.67
N ILE A 90 -3.88 -6.85 7.64
CA ILE A 90 -2.43 -6.74 7.63
C ILE A 90 -1.94 -6.09 6.33
N VAL A 91 -2.63 -6.33 5.22
CA VAL A 91 -2.23 -5.81 3.90
C VAL A 91 -2.25 -4.28 3.80
N PRO A 92 -3.35 -3.57 4.16
CA PRO A 92 -3.38 -2.11 4.13
C PRO A 92 -2.45 -1.49 5.17
N LEU A 93 -2.32 -2.10 6.36
CA LEU A 93 -1.37 -1.65 7.37
C LEU A 93 0.08 -1.79 6.89
N GLY A 94 0.42 -2.93 6.30
CA GLY A 94 1.73 -3.18 5.70
C GLY A 94 2.04 -2.21 4.58
N SER A 95 1.07 -1.91 3.72
CA SER A 95 1.21 -0.93 2.64
C SER A 95 1.47 0.48 3.18
N ALA A 96 0.70 0.91 4.20
CA ALA A 96 0.89 2.20 4.86
C ALA A 96 2.28 2.30 5.53
N CYS A 97 2.72 1.24 6.22
CA CYS A 97 4.05 1.17 6.82
C CYS A 97 5.16 1.26 5.76
N ILE A 98 5.06 0.51 4.66
CA ILE A 98 6.05 0.56 3.58
C ILE A 98 6.11 1.95 2.96
N TRP A 99 4.97 2.61 2.80
CA TRP A 99 4.93 3.99 2.35
C TRP A 99 5.63 4.92 3.34
N LEU A 100 5.27 4.92 4.62
CA LEU A 100 5.87 5.80 5.63
C LEU A 100 7.39 5.64 5.77
N PHE A 101 7.86 4.39 5.82
CA PHE A 101 9.28 4.08 6.03
C PHE A 101 10.09 4.03 4.73
N ARG A 102 9.50 4.43 3.59
CA ARG A 102 10.24 4.52 2.33
C ARG A 102 11.43 5.47 2.50
N PRO A 103 12.60 5.15 1.93
CA PRO A 103 13.76 6.03 2.01
C PRO A 103 13.44 7.34 1.27
N PHE A 104 13.14 8.40 2.02
CA PHE A 104 13.13 9.75 1.47
C PHE A 104 14.56 10.11 1.06
N SER A 105 14.75 10.48 -0.20
CA SER A 105 15.85 11.39 -0.52
C SER A 105 15.41 12.76 -0.02
N MET A 106 15.70 13.08 1.25
CA MET A 106 15.63 14.46 1.70
C MET A 106 16.65 15.23 0.87
N LYS A 107 16.20 15.89 -0.19
CA LYS A 107 17.01 16.93 -0.80
C LYS A 107 17.04 18.06 0.22
N ASN A 108 18.17 18.20 0.92
CA ASN A 108 18.45 19.36 1.76
C ASN A 108 18.12 20.62 0.94
N SER A 109 17.07 21.34 1.33
CA SER A 109 16.79 22.68 0.86
C SER A 109 17.70 23.69 1.56
N SER A 110 19.01 23.43 1.56
CA SER A 110 20.04 24.38 1.99
C SER A 110 20.87 24.73 0.77
N GLY A 111 20.35 25.66 -0.04
CA GLY A 111 20.99 26.14 -1.25
C GLY A 111 20.52 27.55 -1.53
N ASN A 112 21.19 28.51 -0.88
CA ASN A 112 21.37 29.92 -1.20
C ASN A 112 20.23 30.67 -1.88
N SER A 113 19.68 31.65 -1.15
CA SER A 113 19.48 33.01 -1.65
C SER A 113 19.78 34.00 -0.53
#